data_AF-A0A0F9S3Z7-F1
#
_entry.id   AF-A0A0F9S3Z7-F1
#
_cell.length_a   1.000
_cell.length_b   1.000
_cell.length_c   1.000
_cell.angle_alpha   90.00
_cell.angle_beta   90.00
_cell.angle_gamma   90.00
#
_symmetry.space_group_name_H-M   'P 1'
#
loop_
_entity.id
_entity.type
_entity.pdbx_description
1 polymer ?
#
loop_
_entity_poly.entity_id
_entity_poly.type
_entity_poly.pdbx_seq_one_letter_code
_entity_poly.pdbx_strand_id
1 'polypeptide(L)' 'MTVERAKLSRPLTPAEEHAVGLLAQGLTYRQIAETMRCSRRTARNHIENAAAKIPGDLPLRHRVKNWCLGGKVWTFPPVT' A
#
# COMPACT_ATOMS: atom_id res chain seq x y z
N MET A 1 15.87 -1.80 -12.48
CA MET A 1 15.64 -2.98 -11.63
C MET A 1 14.15 -3.06 -11.33
N THR A 2 13.41 -3.93 -12.00
CA THR A 2 11.99 -4.16 -11.72
C THR A 2 11.92 -5.09 -10.51
N VAL A 3 11.65 -4.54 -9.33
CA VAL A 3 11.45 -5.35 -8.12
C VAL A 3 10.19 -6.19 -8.33
N GLU A 4 10.34 -7.51 -8.35
CA GLU A 4 9.21 -8.42 -8.46
C GLU A 4 8.36 -8.30 -7.18
N ARG A 5 7.15 -7.76 -7.31
CA ARG A 5 6.21 -7.57 -6.20
C ARG A 5 5.28 -8.77 -6.11
N ALA A 6 4.87 -9.12 -4.89
CA ALA A 6 3.87 -10.16 -4.71
C ALA A 6 2.57 -9.82 -5.46
N LYS A 7 1.92 -10.86 -6.01
CA LYS A 7 0.71 -10.73 -6.81
C LYS A 7 -0.44 -10.16 -5.96
N LEU A 8 -1.09 -9.13 -6.47
CA LEU A 8 -2.26 -8.51 -5.84
C LEU A 8 -3.50 -9.42 -5.98
N SER A 9 -4.44 -9.31 -5.04
CA SER A 9 -5.73 -10.01 -5.16
C SER A 9 -6.61 -9.41 -6.27
N ARG A 10 -6.43 -8.12 -6.57
CA ARG A 10 -7.00 -7.41 -7.72
C ARG A 10 -6.15 -6.18 -8.07
N PRO A 11 -6.25 -5.62 -9.29
CA PRO A 11 -5.49 -4.44 -9.68
C PRO A 11 -5.72 -3.22 -8.77
N LEU A 12 -4.66 -2.42 -8.58
CA LEU A 12 -4.79 -1.09 -8.01
C LEU A 12 -5.37 -0.14 -9.05
N THR A 13 -6.18 0.80 -8.59
CA THR A 13 -6.55 1.97 -9.38
C THR A 13 -5.38 2.97 -9.41
N PRO A 14 -5.35 3.90 -10.39
CA PRO A 14 -4.29 4.91 -10.44
C PRO A 14 -4.15 5.73 -9.16
N ALA A 15 -5.27 6.06 -8.50
CA ALA A 15 -5.25 6.81 -7.24
C ALA A 15 -4.69 6.00 -6.07
N GLU A 16 -5.02 4.70 -6.00
CA GLU A 16 -4.47 3.79 -5.00
C GLU A 16 -2.97 3.57 -5.19
N GLU A 17 -2.52 3.36 -6.44
CA GLU A 17 -1.11 3.20 -6.77
C GLU A 17 -0.29 4.45 -6.41
N HIS A 18 -0.80 5.63 -6.76
CA HIS A 18 -0.17 6.90 -6.38
C HIS A 18 -0.08 7.04 -4.85
N ALA A 19 -1.16 6.74 -4.12
CA ALA A 19 -1.19 6.86 -2.67
C ALA A 19 -0.20 5.91 -1.96
N VAL A 20 -0.12 4.65 -2.38
CA VAL A 20 0.83 3.68 -1.79
C VAL A 20 2.29 4.00 -2.16
N GLY A 21 2.53 4.53 -3.35
CA GLY A 21 3.86 4.99 -3.76
C GLY A 21 4.38 6.13 -2.87
N LEU A 22 3.53 7.10 -2.53
CA LEU A 22 3.88 8.17 -1.59
C LEU A 22 4.04 7.65 -0.16
N LEU A 23 3.20 6.72 0.28
CA LEU A 23 3.33 6.11 1.61
C LEU A 23 4.66 5.33 1.74
N ALA A 24 5.08 4.61 0.70
CA ALA A 24 6.34 3.88 0.67
C ALA A 24 7.56 4.80 0.74
N GLN A 25 7.46 6.01 0.21
CA GLN A 25 8.47 7.08 0.36
C GLN A 25 8.50 7.68 1.77
N GLY A 26 7.57 7.29 2.65
CA GLY A 26 7.53 7.70 4.05
C GLY A 26 6.60 8.87 4.35
N LEU A 27 5.87 9.39 3.36
CA LEU A 27 4.95 10.51 3.56
C LEU A 27 3.81 10.15 4.53
N THR A 28 3.37 11.14 5.29
CA THR A 28 2.20 11.05 6.18
C THR A 28 0.90 11.20 5.39
N TYR A 29 -0.24 10.75 5.94
CA TYR A 29 -1.54 10.94 5.29
C TYR A 29 -1.90 12.40 5.01
N ARG A 30 -1.37 13.35 5.80
CA ARG A 30 -1.55 14.78 5.53
C ARG A 30 -0.78 15.19 4.27
N GLN A 31 0.51 14.86 4.20
CA GLN A 31 1.34 15.17 3.04
C GLN A 31 0.83 14.48 1.77
N ILE A 32 0.38 13.22 1.88
CA ILE A 32 -0.21 12.49 0.75
C ILE A 32 -1.47 13.20 0.24
N ALA A 33 -2.34 13.65 1.15
CA ALA A 33 -3.54 14.39 0.79
C ALA A 33 -3.21 15.73 0.11
N GLU A 34 -2.20 16.45 0.60
CA GLU A 34 -1.68 17.68 -0.01
C GLU A 34 -1.14 17.40 -1.43
N THR A 35 -0.31 16.36 -1.60
CA THR A 35 0.26 15.95 -2.90
C THR A 35 -0.82 15.54 -3.91
N MET A 36 -1.82 14.77 -3.45
CA MET A 36 -2.93 14.30 -4.30
C MET A 36 -4.05 15.32 -4.46
N ARG A 37 -3.94 16.50 -3.82
CA ARG A 37 -4.97 17.56 -3.80
C ARG A 37 -6.35 17.03 -3.39
N CYS A 38 -6.39 16.24 -2.32
CA CYS A 38 -7.62 15.66 -1.79
C CYS A 38 -7.71 15.81 -0.27
N SER A 39 -8.80 15.32 0.33
CA SER A 39 -8.93 15.34 1.80
C SER A 39 -8.04 14.27 2.46
N ARG A 40 -7.63 14.50 3.71
CA ARG A 40 -6.94 13.48 4.52
C ARG A 40 -7.70 12.16 4.59
N ARG A 41 -9.04 12.22 4.64
CA ARG A 41 -9.91 11.05 4.64
C ARG A 41 -9.84 10.31 3.30
N THR A 42 -9.86 11.04 2.18
CA THR A 42 -9.75 10.47 0.83
C THR A 42 -8.39 9.79 0.64
N ALA A 43 -7.29 10.43 1.02
CA ALA A 43 -5.95 9.83 0.98
C ALA A 43 -5.87 8.53 1.81
N ARG A 44 -6.40 8.55 3.05
CA ARG A 44 -6.48 7.36 3.90
C ARG A 44 -7.30 6.25 3.24
N ASN A 45 -8.44 6.56 2.64
CA ASN A 45 -9.28 5.57 1.96
C ASN A 45 -8.57 4.93 0.76
N HIS A 46 -7.83 5.70 -0.05
CA HIS A 46 -7.03 5.14 -1.14
C HIS A 46 -5.99 4.14 -0.61
N ILE A 47 -5.33 4.47 0.50
CA ILE A 47 -4.32 3.61 1.12
C ILE A 47 -4.96 2.34 1.70
N GLU A 48 -6.09 2.45 2.39
CA GLU A 48 -6.81 1.30 2.97
C GLU A 48 -7.35 0.36 1.88
N ASN A 49 -7.93 0.92 0.82
CA ASN A 49 -8.41 0.15 -0.32
C ASN A 49 -7.26 -0.55 -1.05
N ALA A 50 -6.13 0.13 -1.23
CA ALA A 50 -4.93 -0.49 -1.81
C ALA A 50 -4.38 -1.61 -0.91
N ALA A 51 -4.28 -1.35 0.39
CA ALA A 51 -3.76 -2.29 1.37
C ALA A 51 -4.63 -3.56 1.47
N ALA A 52 -5.94 -3.49 1.23
CA ALA A 52 -6.82 -4.66 1.17
C ALA A 52 -6.55 -5.56 -0.05
N LYS A 53 -5.83 -5.05 -1.05
CA LYS A 53 -5.46 -5.77 -2.29
C LYS A 53 -4.04 -6.34 -2.23
N ILE A 54 -3.21 -5.78 -1.36
CA ILE A 54 -1.82 -6.18 -1.15
C ILE A 54 -1.78 -7.37 -0.16
N PRO A 55 -1.17 -8.51 -0.54
CA PRO A 55 -1.09 -9.66 0.35
C PRO A 55 -0.15 -9.42 1.55
N GLY A 56 -0.38 -10.18 2.63
CA GLY A 56 0.46 -10.20 3.84
C GLY A 56 -0.28 -9.75 5.10
N ASP A 57 0.27 -10.15 6.24
CA ASP A 57 -0.38 -9.95 7.56
C ASP A 57 0.23 -8.81 8.37
N LEU A 58 1.20 -8.11 7.78
CA LEU A 58 1.84 -6.97 8.42
C LEU A 58 0.86 -5.79 8.60
N PRO A 59 1.07 -4.94 9.61
CA PRO A 59 0.35 -3.69 9.74
C PRO A 59 0.43 -2.86 8.46
N LEU A 60 -0.67 -2.19 8.09
CA LEU A 60 -0.89 -1.53 6.80
C LEU A 60 0.33 -0.78 6.25
N ARG A 61 0.97 0.05 7.08
CA ARG A 61 2.11 0.87 6.65
C ARG A 61 3.34 0.03 6.31
N HIS A 62 3.62 -0.99 7.12
CA HIS A 62 4.72 -1.92 6.86
C HIS A 62 4.42 -2.83 5.67
N ARG A 63 3.18 -3.31 5.55
CA ARG A 63 2.74 -4.13 4.42
C ARG A 63 2.90 -3.40 3.09
N VAL A 64 2.40 -2.18 3.00
CA VAL A 64 2.53 -1.34 1.80
C VAL A 64 4.00 -1.08 1.48
N LYS A 65 4.79 -0.68 2.48
CA LYS A 65 6.21 -0.39 2.29
C LYS A 65 6.99 -1.60 1.80
N ASN A 66 6.81 -2.76 2.44
CA ASN A 66 7.48 -4.01 2.04
C ASN A 66 7.06 -4.45 0.65
N TRP A 67 5.77 -4.37 0.31
CA TRP A 67 5.29 -4.71 -1.03
C TRP A 67 5.87 -3.78 -2.11
N CYS A 68 5.89 -2.47 -1.89
CA CYS A 68 6.48 -1.51 -2.82
C CYS A 68 7.98 -1.74 -3.04
N LEU A 69 8.70 -2.15 -1.99
CA LEU A 69 10.14 -2.46 -2.01
C LEU A 69 10.47 -3.87 -2.53
N GLY A 70 9.48 -4.69 -2.89
CA GLY A 70 9.72 -6.06 -3.37
C GLY A 70 10.14 -7.05 -2.28
N GLY A 71 9.82 -6.79 -1.01
CA GLY A 71 10.07 -7.73 0.08
C GLY A 71 9.22 -9.00 -0.07
N LYS A 72 9.78 -10.16 0.29
CA LYS A 72 9.01 -11.42 0.41
C LYS A 72 7.84 -11.19 1.36
N VAL A 73 6.62 -11.40 0.86
CA VAL A 73 5.42 -11.32 1.68
C VAL A 73 5.41 -12.54 2.60
N TRP A 74 5.66 -12.30 3.89
CA TRP A 74 5.49 -13.31 4.92
C TRP A 74 3.99 -13.42 5.23
N THR A 75 3.35 -14.49 4.76
CA THR A 75 2.01 -14.88 5.20
C THR A 75 2.18 -15.89 6.32
N PHE A 76 1.56 -15.65 7.48
CA PHE A 76 1.41 -16.74 8.45
C PHE A 76 0.54 -17.84 7.80
N PRO A 77 0.87 -19.13 7.96
CA PRO A 77 -0.06 -20.17 7.58
C PRO A 77 -1.37 -19.95 8.35
N PRO A 78 -2.54 -20.17 7.72
CA PRO A 78 -3.80 -20.10 8.46
C PRO A 78 -3.72 -21.05 9.66
N VAL A 79 -4.13 -20.58 10.84
CA VAL A 79 -4.31 -21.46 12.00
C VAL A 79 -5.45 -22.41 11.64
N THR A 80 -5.12 -23.70 11.48
CA THR A 80 -6.06 -24.78 11.20
C THR A 80 -7.01 -25.00 12.36
#